data_AF-A0A6P0IJ22-F1
#
_entry.id   AF-A0A6P0IJ22-F1
#
_cell.length_a   1.000
_cell.length_b   1.000
_cell.length_c   1.000
_cell.angle_alpha   90.00
_cell.angle_beta   90.00
_cell.angle_gamma   90.00
#
_symmetry.space_group_name_H-M   'P 1'
#
loop_
_entity.id
_entity.type
_entity.pdbx_description
1 polymer ?
#
loop_
_entity_poly.entity_id
_entity_poly.type
_entity_poly.pdbx_seq_one_letter_code
_entity_poly.pdbx_strand_id
1 'polypeptide(L)'
;LPDLLLPIVSRLLLHPAWLVGVDLQDTGSQTPKQLKPAAVESLLAIRGAMIHDLRKQAKRVRYQMNLFTELYSPTYKDYVEDMKQIQGILGDIQDSMVLDEFLNSVFDSDLKHKAPQLAQLLQANRYKSWQQWQTLQQNYLKPETRQAFRQILLTESGN
;
A
#
# COMPACT_ATOMS: atom_id res chain seq x y z
N LEU A 1 -9.70 14.83 -19.80
CA LEU A 1 -8.95 13.75 -19.10
C LEU A 1 -9.58 13.24 -17.80
N PRO A 2 -10.34 14.05 -17.01
CA PRO A 2 -10.92 13.61 -15.74
C PRO A 2 -11.76 12.33 -15.83
N ASP A 3 -12.57 12.17 -16.88
CA ASP A 3 -13.45 11.00 -17.08
C ASP A 3 -12.68 9.67 -17.19
N LEU A 4 -11.40 9.71 -17.56
CA LEU A 4 -10.54 8.54 -17.63
C LEU A 4 -9.86 8.26 -16.28
N LEU A 5 -9.45 9.31 -15.56
CA LEU A 5 -8.64 9.19 -14.35
C LEU A 5 -9.48 9.05 -13.06
N LEU A 6 -10.61 9.74 -12.97
CA LEU A 6 -11.46 9.71 -11.78
C LEU A 6 -12.01 8.32 -11.45
N PRO A 7 -12.48 7.49 -12.41
CA PRO A 7 -12.98 6.16 -12.08
C PRO A 7 -11.89 5.27 -11.47
N ILE A 8 -10.68 5.32 -12.02
CA ILE A 8 -9.58 4.45 -11.56
C ILE A 8 -9.03 4.90 -10.21
N VAL A 9 -8.88 6.21 -9.98
CA VAL A 9 -8.49 6.76 -8.67
C VAL A 9 -9.58 6.53 -7.64
N SER A 10 -10.86 6.63 -8.01
CA SER A 10 -11.96 6.34 -7.08
C SER A 10 -11.95 4.89 -6.61
N ARG A 11 -11.67 3.92 -7.51
CA ARG A 11 -11.49 2.50 -7.12
C ARG A 11 -10.32 2.30 -6.16
N LEU A 12 -9.21 3.02 -6.37
CA LEU A 12 -8.09 2.99 -5.43
C LEU A 12 -8.51 3.52 -4.06
N LEU A 13 -9.15 4.69 -3.98
CA LEU A 13 -9.52 5.34 -2.71
C LEU A 13 -10.60 4.57 -1.93
N LEU A 14 -11.45 3.82 -2.62
CA LEU A 14 -12.48 2.96 -2.01
C LEU A 14 -11.97 1.55 -1.67
N HIS A 15 -10.71 1.24 -1.97
CA HIS A 15 -10.19 -0.10 -1.78
C HIS A 15 -10.15 -0.50 -0.29
N PRO A 16 -10.68 -1.68 0.11
CA PRO A 16 -10.81 -2.05 1.52
C PRO A 16 -9.47 -2.24 2.25
N ALA A 17 -8.38 -2.49 1.52
CA ALA A 17 -7.03 -2.62 2.10
C ALA A 17 -6.57 -1.39 2.89
N TRP A 18 -7.10 -0.19 2.59
CA TRP A 18 -6.78 1.01 3.37
C TRP A 18 -7.18 0.89 4.84
N LEU A 19 -8.13 0.01 5.17
CA LEU A 19 -8.60 -0.23 6.54
C LEU A 19 -7.89 -1.40 7.24
N VAL A 20 -6.95 -2.08 6.56
CA VAL A 20 -6.22 -3.20 7.17
C VAL A 20 -5.27 -2.65 8.23
N GLY A 21 -5.44 -3.11 9.47
CA GLY A 21 -4.63 -2.65 10.60
C GLY A 21 -5.00 -1.26 11.14
N VAL A 22 -6.19 -0.75 10.82
CA VAL A 22 -6.74 0.51 11.35
C VAL A 22 -7.68 0.19 12.52
N ASP A 23 -7.65 1.01 13.57
CA ASP A 23 -8.66 0.94 14.63
C ASP A 23 -9.89 1.78 14.22
N LEU A 24 -11.07 1.16 14.24
CA LEU A 24 -12.33 1.81 13.87
C LEU A 24 -13.13 2.28 15.10
N GLN A 25 -12.58 2.08 16.31
CA GLN A 25 -13.29 2.37 17.56
C GLN A 25 -13.36 3.87 17.90
N ASP A 26 -12.51 4.71 17.29
CA ASP A 26 -12.61 6.17 17.41
C ASP A 26 -13.44 6.74 16.26
N THR A 27 -14.62 7.28 16.59
CA THR A 27 -15.68 7.79 15.70
C THR A 27 -15.32 9.06 14.92
N GLY A 28 -14.09 9.18 14.43
CA GLY A 28 -13.64 10.30 13.61
C GLY A 28 -12.21 10.21 13.09
N SER A 29 -11.36 9.33 13.62
CA SER A 29 -9.94 9.28 13.24
C SER A 29 -9.52 7.85 12.89
N GLN A 30 -9.52 7.55 11.59
CA GLN A 30 -9.01 6.29 11.04
C GLN A 30 -7.48 6.29 11.13
N THR A 31 -6.94 5.93 12.29
CA THR A 31 -5.49 5.89 12.53
C THR A 31 -4.98 4.46 12.47
N PRO A 32 -3.86 4.19 11.76
CA PRO A 32 -3.24 2.88 11.78
C PRO A 32 -2.86 2.48 13.21
N LYS A 33 -3.28 1.29 13.63
CA LYS A 33 -2.96 0.75 14.96
C LYS A 33 -1.47 0.41 15.03
N GLN A 34 -0.80 0.82 16.10
CA GLN A 34 0.53 0.31 16.40
C GLN A 34 0.42 -1.16 16.83
N LEU A 35 0.79 -2.06 15.92
CA LEU A 35 0.75 -3.50 16.12
C LEU A 35 2.16 -4.02 16.44
N LYS A 36 2.25 -5.00 17.34
CA LYS A 36 3.50 -5.73 17.57
C LYS A 36 3.85 -6.59 16.34
N PRO A 37 5.14 -6.91 16.09
CA PRO A 37 5.55 -7.70 14.92
C PRO A 37 4.78 -9.01 14.72
N ALA A 38 4.53 -9.77 15.78
CA ALA A 38 3.77 -11.02 15.70
C ALA A 38 2.30 -10.83 15.26
N ALA A 39 1.68 -9.71 15.65
CA ALA A 39 0.32 -9.37 15.24
C ALA A 39 0.28 -8.93 13.77
N VAL A 40 1.31 -8.23 13.30
CA VAL A 40 1.47 -7.87 11.88
C VAL A 40 1.61 -9.12 11.02
N GLU A 41 2.45 -10.08 11.40
CA GLU A 41 2.57 -11.35 10.66
C GLU A 41 1.24 -12.08 10.53
N SER A 42 0.50 -12.19 11.64
CA SER A 42 -0.81 -12.85 11.66
C SER A 42 -1.82 -12.10 10.77
N LEU A 43 -1.80 -10.76 10.81
CA LEU A 43 -2.65 -9.92 9.97
C LEU A 43 -2.31 -10.07 8.49
N LEU A 44 -1.03 -10.07 8.13
CA LEU A 44 -0.55 -10.23 6.76
C LEU A 44 -0.87 -11.63 6.22
N ALA A 45 -0.80 -12.67 7.04
CA ALA A 45 -1.24 -14.01 6.65
C ALA A 45 -2.73 -14.05 6.28
N ILE A 46 -3.59 -13.33 7.01
CA ILE A 46 -5.04 -13.32 6.80
C ILE A 46 -5.47 -12.33 5.69
N ARG A 47 -4.82 -11.16 5.63
CA ARG A 47 -5.22 -10.02 4.78
C ARG A 47 -4.24 -9.75 3.64
N GLY A 48 -3.22 -10.57 3.47
CA GLY A 48 -2.18 -10.39 2.44
C GLY A 48 -2.74 -10.31 1.03
N ALA A 49 -3.76 -11.12 0.70
CA ALA A 49 -4.43 -11.05 -0.60
C ALA A 49 -5.10 -9.68 -0.85
N MET A 50 -5.66 -9.05 0.19
CA MET A 50 -6.28 -7.74 0.10
C MET A 50 -5.24 -6.64 -0.11
N ILE A 51 -4.12 -6.70 0.61
CA ILE A 51 -2.98 -5.78 0.41
C ILE A 51 -2.39 -5.95 -1.01
N HIS A 52 -2.28 -7.19 -1.48
CA HIS A 52 -1.83 -7.49 -2.83
C HIS A 52 -2.76 -6.90 -3.90
N ASP A 53 -4.07 -6.94 -3.70
CA ASP A 53 -4.99 -6.30 -4.65
C ASP A 53 -4.83 -4.77 -4.67
N LEU A 54 -4.64 -4.14 -3.50
CA LEU A 54 -4.36 -2.70 -3.44
C LEU A 54 -3.09 -2.34 -4.23
N ARG A 55 -2.03 -3.14 -4.09
CA ARG A 55 -0.79 -2.96 -4.87
C ARG A 55 -1.09 -2.97 -6.37
N LYS A 56 -1.93 -3.89 -6.85
CA LYS A 56 -2.33 -3.93 -8.27
C LYS A 56 -3.08 -2.66 -8.67
N GLN A 57 -4.00 -2.18 -7.84
CA GLN A 57 -4.72 -0.94 -8.14
C GLN A 57 -3.80 0.28 -8.15
N ALA A 58 -2.89 0.41 -7.17
CA ALA A 58 -1.87 1.47 -7.15
C ALA A 58 -1.00 1.47 -8.41
N LYS A 59 -0.55 0.28 -8.84
CA LYS A 59 0.20 0.11 -10.11
C LYS A 59 -0.59 0.58 -11.32
N ARG A 60 -1.88 0.22 -11.41
CA ARG A 60 -2.76 0.63 -12.51
C ARG A 60 -2.98 2.14 -12.52
N VAL A 61 -3.26 2.75 -11.36
CA VAL A 61 -3.39 4.20 -11.23
C VAL A 61 -2.11 4.90 -11.65
N ARG A 62 -0.95 4.46 -11.13
CA ARG A 62 0.36 5.02 -11.50
C ARG A 62 0.56 5.01 -13.01
N TYR A 63 0.35 3.87 -13.66
CA TYR A 63 0.56 3.74 -15.10
C TYR A 63 -0.38 4.63 -15.89
N GLN A 64 -1.66 4.69 -15.52
CA GLN A 64 -2.61 5.55 -16.20
C GLN A 64 -2.25 7.03 -16.00
N MET A 65 -1.89 7.42 -14.78
CA MET A 65 -1.56 8.80 -14.48
C MET A 65 -0.26 9.25 -15.14
N ASN A 66 0.74 8.37 -15.20
CA ASN A 66 2.04 8.67 -15.79
C ASN A 66 1.96 9.07 -17.27
N LEU A 67 0.89 8.70 -17.99
CA LEU A 67 0.67 9.07 -19.38
C LEU A 67 0.32 10.56 -19.57
N PHE A 68 -0.13 11.24 -18.52
CA PHE A 68 -0.64 12.61 -18.61
C PHE A 68 0.16 13.61 -17.75
N THR A 69 1.36 13.24 -17.31
CA THR A 69 2.17 14.09 -16.40
C THR A 69 2.52 15.45 -16.98
N GLU A 70 2.55 15.58 -18.30
CA GLU A 70 2.83 16.84 -18.99
C GLU A 70 1.59 17.74 -19.14
N LEU A 71 0.39 17.25 -18.79
CA LEU A 71 -0.89 17.96 -18.91
C LEU A 71 -1.42 18.46 -17.55
N TYR A 72 -0.70 18.19 -16.47
CA TYR A 72 -1.08 18.50 -15.11
C TYR A 72 0.04 19.19 -14.35
N SER A 73 -0.32 19.81 -13.22
CA SER A 73 0.59 20.57 -12.36
C SER A 73 1.66 19.66 -11.71
N PRO A 74 2.75 20.24 -11.16
CA PRO A 74 3.74 19.47 -10.41
C PRO A 74 3.15 18.62 -9.29
N THR A 75 2.10 19.09 -8.61
CA THR A 75 1.41 18.32 -7.56
C THR A 75 0.82 17.01 -8.07
N TYR A 76 0.42 16.94 -9.34
CA TYR A 76 0.00 15.66 -9.95
C TYR A 76 1.16 14.66 -10.04
N LYS A 77 2.38 15.13 -10.35
CA LYS A 77 3.59 14.30 -10.38
C LYS A 77 3.90 13.75 -8.98
N ASP A 78 3.64 14.52 -7.92
CA ASP A 78 3.76 14.05 -6.54
C ASP A 78 2.83 12.87 -6.25
N TYR A 79 1.55 12.93 -6.68
CA TYR A 79 0.63 11.78 -6.55
C TYR A 79 1.07 10.56 -7.36
N VAL A 80 1.68 10.74 -8.53
CA VAL A 80 2.27 9.62 -9.30
C VAL A 80 3.40 8.96 -8.51
N GLU A 81 4.25 9.76 -7.85
CA GLU A 81 5.33 9.25 -7.01
C GLU A 81 4.79 8.54 -5.76
N ASP A 82 3.76 9.07 -5.11
CA ASP A 82 3.07 8.37 -4.02
C ASP A 82 2.58 6.99 -4.45
N MET A 83 1.95 6.88 -5.63
CA MET A 83 1.49 5.58 -6.15
C MET A 83 2.66 4.62 -6.41
N LYS A 84 3.82 5.15 -6.82
CA LYS A 84 5.06 4.37 -6.97
C LYS A 84 5.58 3.90 -5.62
N GLN A 85 5.58 4.75 -4.59
CA GLN A 85 5.98 4.38 -3.24
C GLN A 85 5.04 3.32 -2.64
N ILE A 86 3.71 3.51 -2.74
CA ILE A 86 2.71 2.52 -2.30
C ILE A 86 2.95 1.19 -3.02
N GLN A 87 3.09 1.20 -4.35
CA GLN A 87 3.36 -0.02 -5.10
C GLN A 87 4.64 -0.72 -4.64
N GLY A 88 5.70 0.04 -4.37
CA GLY A 88 7.00 -0.48 -3.92
C GLY A 88 6.89 -1.14 -2.56
N ILE A 89 6.42 -0.40 -1.55
CA ILE A 89 6.31 -0.88 -0.17
C ILE A 89 5.40 -2.11 -0.07
N LEU A 90 4.24 -2.09 -0.73
CA LEU A 90 3.35 -3.26 -0.75
C LEU A 90 3.94 -4.43 -1.55
N GLY A 91 4.83 -4.13 -2.51
CA GLY A 91 5.66 -5.12 -3.19
C GLY A 91 6.62 -5.79 -2.22
N ASP A 92 7.38 -5.03 -1.45
CA ASP A 92 8.36 -5.56 -0.49
C ASP A 92 7.71 -6.50 0.55
N ILE A 93 6.52 -6.12 1.05
CA ILE A 93 5.74 -6.96 1.97
C ILE A 93 5.38 -8.29 1.31
N GLN A 94 4.86 -8.24 0.08
CA GLN A 94 4.45 -9.43 -0.64
C GLN A 94 5.65 -10.31 -1.02
N ASP A 95 6.69 -9.73 -1.57
CA ASP A 95 7.87 -10.45 -2.05
C ASP A 95 8.55 -11.16 -0.87
N SER A 96 8.57 -10.54 0.32
CA SER A 96 9.06 -11.18 1.53
C SER A 96 8.16 -12.32 2.02
N MET A 97 6.84 -12.24 1.86
CA MET A 97 5.93 -13.36 2.16
C MET A 97 6.14 -14.54 1.18
N VAL A 98 6.27 -14.24 -0.11
CA VAL A 98 6.51 -15.26 -1.15
C VAL A 98 7.87 -15.93 -0.93
N LEU A 99 8.90 -15.17 -0.54
CA LEU A 99 10.21 -15.72 -0.20
C LEU A 99 10.14 -16.66 1.02
N ASP A 100 9.37 -16.29 2.05
CA ASP A 100 9.15 -17.15 3.23
C ASP A 100 8.50 -18.48 2.84
N GLU A 101 7.43 -18.44 2.05
CA GLU A 101 6.73 -19.61 1.52
C GLU A 101 7.65 -20.48 0.65
N PHE A 102 8.41 -19.85 -0.26
CA PHE A 102 9.38 -20.53 -1.10
C PHE A 102 10.44 -21.25 -0.27
N LEU A 103 11.03 -20.60 0.73
CA LEU A 103 12.05 -21.22 1.57
C LEU A 103 11.48 -22.38 2.41
N ASN A 104 10.26 -22.24 2.95
CA ASN A 104 9.57 -23.35 3.63
C ASN A 104 9.42 -24.57 2.70
N SER A 105 9.10 -24.35 1.41
CA SER A 105 9.01 -25.43 0.42
C SER A 105 10.36 -26.07 0.09
N VAL A 106 11.43 -25.28 0.03
CA VAL A 106 12.80 -25.78 -0.27
C VAL A 106 13.35 -26.62 0.87
N PHE A 107 13.07 -26.23 2.12
CA PHE A 107 13.54 -26.97 3.29
C PHE A 107 12.64 -28.13 3.71
N ASP A 108 11.49 -28.31 3.05
CA ASP A 108 10.43 -29.27 3.41
C ASP A 108 10.10 -29.24 4.92
N SER A 109 10.19 -28.04 5.52
CA SER A 109 10.05 -27.81 6.95
C SER A 109 9.95 -26.31 7.25
N ASP A 110 9.45 -25.98 8.44
CA ASP A 110 9.33 -24.58 8.88
C ASP A 110 10.72 -23.92 9.00
N LEU A 111 10.89 -22.84 8.25
CA LEU A 111 12.09 -22.00 8.19
C LEU A 111 12.53 -21.54 9.58
N LYS A 112 11.60 -21.35 10.52
CA LYS A 112 11.90 -20.97 11.90
C LYS A 112 12.73 -22.02 12.63
N HIS A 113 12.62 -23.28 12.25
CA HIS A 113 13.41 -24.36 12.84
C HIS A 113 14.75 -24.57 12.13
N LYS A 114 14.79 -24.49 10.80
CA LYS A 114 16.01 -24.76 10.02
C LYS A 114 16.97 -23.58 9.95
N ALA A 115 16.43 -22.36 9.83
CA ALA A 115 17.20 -21.13 9.69
C ALA A 115 16.54 -19.99 10.49
N PRO A 116 16.54 -20.07 11.83
CA PRO A 116 15.84 -19.11 12.70
C PRO A 116 16.29 -17.66 12.49
N GLN A 117 17.59 -17.44 12.23
CA GLN A 117 18.12 -16.11 11.96
C GLN A 117 17.57 -15.52 10.65
N LEU A 118 17.45 -16.35 9.61
CA LEU A 118 16.87 -15.92 8.33
C LEU A 118 15.38 -15.61 8.49
N ALA A 119 14.63 -16.47 9.19
CA ALA A 119 13.22 -16.22 9.50
C ALA A 119 13.02 -14.89 10.25
N GLN A 120 13.88 -14.59 11.23
CA GLN A 120 13.84 -13.33 11.97
C GLN A 120 14.14 -12.12 11.07
N LEU A 121 15.12 -12.23 10.17
CA LEU A 121 15.43 -11.15 9.22
C LEU A 121 14.26 -10.88 8.26
N LEU A 122 13.59 -11.93 7.76
CA LEU A 122 12.41 -11.78 6.90
C LEU A 122 11.26 -11.10 7.65
N GLN A 123 10.96 -11.54 8.87
CA GLN A 123 9.93 -10.93 9.72
C GLN A 123 10.25 -9.46 10.03
N ALA A 124 11.51 -9.15 10.36
CA ALA A 124 11.94 -7.79 10.62
C ALA A 124 11.80 -6.89 9.38
N ASN A 125 12.14 -7.43 8.19
CA ASN A 125 11.96 -6.71 6.93
C ASN A 125 10.48 -6.44 6.63
N ARG A 126 9.60 -7.45 6.77
CA ARG A 126 8.14 -7.27 6.62
C ARG A 126 7.60 -6.22 7.57
N TYR A 127 8.03 -6.26 8.84
CA TYR A 127 7.60 -5.28 9.84
C TYR A 127 8.06 -3.86 9.49
N LYS A 128 9.29 -3.68 9.01
CA LYS A 128 9.79 -2.38 8.55
C LYS A 128 8.97 -1.85 7.36
N SER A 129 8.72 -2.67 6.34
CA SER A 129 7.89 -2.28 5.20
C SER A 129 6.45 -1.97 5.64
N TRP A 130 5.91 -2.72 6.61
CA TRP A 130 4.62 -2.44 7.21
C TRP A 130 4.57 -1.06 7.88
N GLN A 131 5.61 -0.68 8.64
CA GLN A 131 5.67 0.65 9.25
C GLN A 131 5.72 1.77 8.21
N GLN A 132 6.48 1.57 7.13
CA GLN A 132 6.51 2.53 6.00
C GLN A 132 5.13 2.64 5.33
N TRP A 133 4.45 1.51 5.15
CA TRP A 133 3.09 1.47 4.64
C TRP A 133 2.13 2.25 5.54
N GLN A 134 2.20 2.09 6.86
CA GLN A 134 1.33 2.79 7.80
C GLN A 134 1.45 4.32 7.68
N THR A 135 2.63 4.86 7.40
CA THR A 135 2.82 6.30 7.18
C THR A 135 2.02 6.80 5.96
N LEU A 136 2.12 6.11 4.83
CA LEU A 136 1.35 6.48 3.62
C LEU A 136 -0.15 6.20 3.80
N GLN A 137 -0.49 5.08 4.44
CA GLN A 137 -1.86 4.70 4.79
C GLN A 137 -2.53 5.81 5.60
N GLN A 138 -1.89 6.32 6.65
CA GLN A 138 -2.42 7.38 7.48
C GLN A 138 -2.70 8.66 6.67
N ASN A 139 -1.82 9.02 5.75
CA ASN A 139 -2.03 10.18 4.89
C ASN A 139 -3.22 9.99 3.95
N TYR A 140 -3.33 8.83 3.29
CA TYR A 140 -4.43 8.54 2.37
C TYR A 140 -5.75 8.17 3.06
N LEU A 141 -5.79 8.00 4.38
CA LEU A 141 -7.04 7.89 5.15
C LEU A 141 -7.67 9.25 5.46
N LYS A 142 -6.87 10.34 5.45
CA LYS A 142 -7.36 11.70 5.68
C LYS A 142 -8.32 12.16 4.57
N PRO A 143 -9.53 12.65 4.90
CA PRO A 143 -10.47 13.17 3.91
C PRO A 143 -9.85 14.28 3.05
N GLU A 144 -9.00 15.12 3.63
CA GLU A 144 -8.35 16.26 2.98
C GLU A 144 -7.43 15.78 1.84
N THR A 145 -6.60 14.77 2.10
CA THR A 145 -5.72 14.18 1.09
C THR A 145 -6.54 13.54 -0.04
N ARG A 146 -7.61 12.81 0.30
CA ARG A 146 -8.49 12.19 -0.72
C ARG A 146 -9.19 13.23 -1.58
N GLN A 147 -9.65 14.33 -0.97
CA GLN A 147 -10.31 15.42 -1.68
C GLN A 147 -9.31 16.17 -2.56
N ALA A 148 -8.13 16.50 -2.05
CA ALA A 148 -7.07 17.15 -2.80
C ALA A 148 -6.67 16.33 -4.03
N PHE A 149 -6.52 15.01 -3.88
CA PHE A 149 -6.21 14.13 -5.00
C PHE A 149 -7.31 14.20 -6.09
N ARG A 150 -8.59 14.11 -5.71
CA ARG A 150 -9.70 14.23 -6.68
C ARG A 150 -9.73 15.60 -7.37
N GLN A 151 -9.46 16.67 -6.64
CA GLN A 151 -9.50 18.03 -7.19
C GLN A 151 -8.41 18.25 -8.24
N ILE A 152 -7.20 17.74 -8.02
CA ILE A 152 -6.11 17.85 -8.99
C ILE A 152 -6.45 17.18 -10.32
N LEU A 153 -7.25 16.11 -10.29
CA LEU A 153 -7.68 15.44 -11.53
C LEU A 153 -8.71 16.25 -12.30
N LEU A 154 -9.47 17.12 -11.63
CA LEU A 154 -10.51 17.99 -12.20
C LEU A 154 -9.93 19.29 -12.75
N THR A 155 -8.89 19.81 -12.12
CA THR A 155 -8.19 21.02 -12.56
C THR A 155 -7.10 20.65 -13.56
N GLU A 156 -7.47 20.51 -14.83
CA GLU A 156 -6.48 20.52 -15.91
C GLU A 156 -5.72 21.85 -15.82
N SER A 157 -4.39 21.79 -15.87
CA SER A 157 -3.60 23.03 -15.91
C SER A 157 -3.84 23.62 -17.30
N GLY A 158 -4.75 24.60 -17.38
CA GLY A 158 -4.84 25.45 -18.56
C GLY A 158 -3.47 26.06 -18.79
N ASN A 159 -2.96 25.92 -20.02
CA ASN A 159 -1.74 26.58 -20.49
C ASN A 159 -1.61 28.02 -20.00
#